data_AF-A0A5B7AUC9-F1
#
_entry.id   AF-A0A5B7AUC9-F1
#
_cell.length_a   1.000
_cell.length_b   1.000
_cell.length_c   1.000
_cell.angle_alpha   90.00
_cell.angle_beta   90.00
_cell.angle_gamma   90.00
#
_symmetry.space_group_name_H-M   'P 1'
#
loop_
_entity.id
_entity.type
_entity.pdbx_description
1 polymer ?
#
loop_
_entity_poly.entity_id
_entity_poly.type
_entity_poly.pdbx_seq_one_letter_code
_entity_poly.pdbx_strand_id
1 'polypeptide(L)'
;MEAATDESQSAAEAAALPPPPPPPPPPVEDEEDHESNNEDENLSKAQTLMDKITYSADNPNPNVLHALASLLETQESRYMEETGHFSLNNSRASHNIGQLGNLIRENDEFFELISSKFLSETRYSISVQAAAARLLFSCSLTWMYPHVFEETVLEKIKGWVMDDTTRFSGEDNNWKHELGRKKSSDSEMLRTY
;
A
#
# COMPACT_ATOMS: atom_id res chain seq x y z
N MET A 1 -22.32 -89.30 53.39
CA MET A 1 -22.89 -88.75 52.15
C MET A 1 -22.31 -87.35 52.02
N GLU A 2 -21.16 -87.21 51.35
CA GLU A 2 -21.04 -86.97 49.89
C GLU A 2 -21.60 -85.59 49.52
N ALA A 3 -20.95 -84.70 48.75
CA ALA A 3 -19.71 -84.72 47.99
C ALA A 3 -19.24 -83.27 47.76
N ALA A 4 -17.96 -83.12 47.39
CA ALA A 4 -17.33 -81.89 46.90
C ALA A 4 -17.49 -81.73 45.38
N THR A 5 -17.52 -80.48 44.89
CA THR A 5 -17.07 -79.95 43.57
C THR A 5 -17.40 -78.45 43.58
N ASP A 6 -16.46 -77.51 43.71
CA ASP A 6 -15.51 -76.94 42.73
C ASP A 6 -16.12 -75.85 41.82
N GLU A 7 -15.25 -74.92 41.43
CA GLU A 7 -15.34 -73.87 40.41
C GLU A 7 -15.85 -72.46 40.77
N SER A 8 -14.84 -71.60 40.94
CA SER A 8 -14.54 -70.48 40.03
C SER A 8 -14.80 -69.06 40.54
N GLN A 9 -13.68 -68.46 40.93
CA GLN A 9 -13.41 -67.03 41.00
C GLN A 9 -13.85 -66.33 39.71
N SER A 10 -14.53 -65.19 39.83
CA SER A 10 -14.29 -64.08 38.92
C SER A 10 -14.63 -62.77 39.63
N ALA A 11 -13.57 -62.09 40.09
CA ALA A 11 -13.63 -60.69 40.42
C ALA A 11 -13.84 -59.93 39.10
N ALA A 12 -15.09 -59.55 38.83
CA ALA A 12 -15.38 -58.61 37.75
C ALA A 12 -15.09 -57.19 38.28
N GLU A 13 -13.83 -56.81 38.10
CA GLU A 13 -13.35 -55.44 38.09
C GLU A 13 -14.21 -54.64 37.10
N ALA A 14 -15.13 -53.81 37.60
CA ALA A 14 -15.88 -52.90 36.77
C ALA A 14 -14.92 -51.82 36.24
N ALA A 15 -14.27 -52.13 35.12
CA ALA A 15 -13.49 -51.17 34.36
C ALA A 15 -14.41 -50.00 33.97
N ALA A 16 -14.26 -48.88 34.67
CA ALA A 16 -14.82 -47.61 34.26
C ALA A 16 -14.27 -47.27 32.88
N LEU A 17 -15.13 -47.26 31.87
CA LEU A 17 -14.78 -46.81 30.53
C LEU A 17 -14.21 -45.37 30.63
N PRO A 18 -13.10 -45.06 29.95
CA PRO A 18 -12.59 -43.70 29.92
C PRO A 18 -13.65 -42.76 29.30
N PRO A 19 -13.76 -41.50 29.77
CA PRO A 19 -14.71 -40.55 29.20
C PRO A 19 -14.43 -40.37 27.70
N PRO A 20 -15.47 -40.17 26.87
CA PRO A 20 -15.28 -39.92 25.45
C PRO A 20 -14.40 -38.68 25.25
N PRO A 21 -13.55 -38.66 24.20
CA PRO A 21 -12.74 -37.49 23.89
C PRO A 21 -13.66 -36.28 23.65
N PRO A 22 -13.22 -35.06 24.00
CA PRO A 22 -13.97 -33.85 23.72
C PRO A 22 -14.28 -33.78 22.21
N PRO A 23 -15.46 -33.26 21.82
CA PRO A 23 -15.76 -33.04 20.42
C PRO A 23 -14.68 -32.16 19.78
N PRO A 24 -14.32 -32.42 18.50
CA PRO A 24 -13.39 -31.56 17.80
C PRO A 24 -13.87 -30.11 17.85
N PRO A 25 -12.97 -29.13 18.00
CA PRO A 25 -13.35 -27.73 17.91
C PRO A 25 -14.08 -27.48 16.59
N PRO A 26 -15.04 -26.54 16.55
CA PRO A 26 -15.69 -26.16 15.30
C PRO A 26 -14.61 -25.78 14.27
N PRO A 27 -14.85 -26.03 12.97
CA PRO A 27 -13.93 -25.58 11.94
C PRO A 27 -13.69 -24.09 12.13
N VAL A 28 -12.42 -23.72 12.30
CA VAL A 28 -11.96 -22.35 12.06
C VAL A 28 -12.33 -22.07 10.62
N GLU A 29 -13.38 -21.26 10.41
CA GLU A 29 -13.70 -20.72 9.10
C GLU A 29 -12.50 -19.88 8.65
N ASP A 30 -12.12 -20.07 7.40
CA ASP A 30 -10.86 -19.66 6.79
C ASP A 30 -10.67 -18.12 6.78
N GLU A 31 -10.24 -17.51 7.89
CA GLU A 31 -9.78 -16.11 7.88
C GLU A 31 -8.52 -15.94 7.00
N GLU A 32 -7.65 -16.97 6.93
CA GLU A 32 -6.44 -16.96 6.09
C GLU A 32 -6.74 -17.01 4.58
N ASP A 33 -7.81 -17.66 4.14
CA ASP A 33 -8.14 -17.82 2.70
C ASP A 33 -8.75 -16.53 2.11
N HIS A 34 -9.46 -15.74 2.92
CA HIS A 34 -9.98 -14.45 2.50
C HIS A 34 -8.92 -13.34 2.46
N GLU A 35 -7.97 -13.36 3.41
CA GLU A 35 -6.92 -12.35 3.49
C GLU A 35 -5.87 -12.56 2.38
N SER A 36 -5.37 -13.77 2.20
CA SER A 36 -4.39 -14.14 1.16
C SER A 36 -4.87 -13.82 -0.26
N ASN A 37 -6.14 -14.13 -0.57
CA ASN A 37 -6.73 -13.83 -1.88
C ASN A 37 -6.80 -12.32 -2.17
N ASN A 38 -7.03 -11.50 -1.14
CA ASN A 38 -7.02 -10.04 -1.28
C ASN A 38 -5.58 -9.50 -1.46
N GLU A 39 -4.56 -10.10 -0.83
CA GLU A 39 -3.15 -9.70 -1.04
C GLU A 39 -2.73 -9.90 -2.50
N ASP A 40 -3.01 -11.08 -3.05
CA ASP A 40 -2.71 -11.42 -4.44
C ASP A 40 -3.48 -10.53 -5.43
N GLU A 41 -4.74 -10.18 -5.13
CA GLU A 41 -5.52 -9.26 -5.94
C GLU A 41 -4.89 -7.86 -5.98
N ASN A 42 -4.43 -7.35 -4.84
CA ASN A 42 -3.82 -6.02 -4.75
C ASN A 42 -2.49 -5.94 -5.52
N LEU A 43 -1.65 -6.97 -5.42
CA LEU A 43 -0.39 -7.06 -6.18
C LEU A 43 -0.66 -7.15 -7.69
N SER A 44 -1.58 -8.01 -8.11
CA SER A 44 -1.98 -8.15 -9.52
C SER A 44 -2.54 -6.84 -10.10
N LYS A 45 -3.35 -6.14 -9.31
CA LYS A 45 -3.90 -4.83 -9.67
C LYS A 45 -2.81 -3.77 -9.80
N ALA A 46 -1.86 -3.73 -8.88
CA ALA A 46 -0.72 -2.81 -8.95
C ALA A 46 0.13 -3.08 -10.19
N GLN A 47 0.46 -4.35 -10.46
CA GLN A 47 1.19 -4.75 -11.66
C GLN A 47 0.46 -4.31 -12.94
N THR A 48 -0.86 -4.55 -13.02
CA THR A 48 -1.68 -4.12 -14.16
C THR A 48 -1.66 -2.60 -14.37
N LEU A 49 -1.61 -1.81 -13.29
CA LEU A 49 -1.52 -0.36 -13.37
C LEU A 49 -0.13 0.09 -13.82
N MET A 50 0.94 -0.54 -13.29
CA MET A 50 2.32 -0.30 -13.71
C MET A 50 2.50 -0.60 -15.20
N ASP A 51 2.03 -1.75 -15.67
CA ASP A 51 2.12 -2.15 -17.08
C ASP A 51 1.42 -1.13 -18.00
N LYS A 52 0.25 -0.62 -17.60
CA LYS A 52 -0.47 0.41 -18.36
C LYS A 52 0.31 1.71 -18.44
N ILE A 53 0.95 2.12 -17.34
CA ILE A 53 1.77 3.34 -17.30
C ILE A 53 3.00 3.17 -18.18
N THR A 54 3.71 2.04 -18.06
CA THR A 54 4.90 1.73 -18.87
C THR A 54 4.55 1.63 -20.36
N TYR A 55 3.47 0.93 -20.71
CA TYR A 55 3.00 0.83 -22.10
C TYR A 55 2.63 2.19 -22.72
N SER A 56 2.16 3.13 -21.90
CA SER A 56 1.78 4.48 -22.34
C SER A 56 2.79 5.56 -21.92
N ALA A 57 4.05 5.20 -21.69
CA ALA A 57 5.06 6.11 -21.13
C ALA A 57 5.28 7.41 -21.93
N ASP A 58 5.01 7.42 -23.24
CA ASP A 58 5.09 8.62 -24.08
C ASP A 58 3.93 9.62 -23.87
N ASN A 59 2.79 9.13 -23.40
CA ASN A 59 1.58 9.91 -23.12
C ASN A 59 0.77 9.26 -21.97
N PRO A 60 1.31 9.28 -20.74
CA PRO A 60 0.72 8.56 -19.62
C PRO A 60 -0.58 9.21 -19.18
N ASN A 61 -1.55 8.40 -18.76
CA ASN A 61 -2.81 8.89 -18.22
C ASN A 61 -2.65 9.19 -16.72
N PRO A 62 -2.79 10.46 -16.27
CA PRO A 62 -2.61 10.83 -14.86
C PRO A 62 -3.59 10.11 -13.92
N ASN A 63 -4.78 9.71 -14.41
CA ASN A 63 -5.73 8.96 -13.60
C ASN A 63 -5.22 7.55 -13.24
N VAL A 64 -4.40 6.93 -14.09
CA VAL A 64 -3.82 5.61 -13.83
C VAL A 64 -2.73 5.72 -12.76
N LEU A 65 -1.89 6.76 -12.83
CA LEU A 65 -0.92 7.10 -11.78
C LEU A 65 -1.62 7.37 -10.43
N HIS A 66 -2.69 8.17 -10.43
CA HIS A 66 -3.49 8.41 -9.23
C HIS A 66 -4.17 7.16 -8.68
N ALA A 67 -4.63 6.25 -9.55
CA ALA A 67 -5.21 4.98 -9.11
C ALA A 67 -4.18 4.11 -8.38
N LEU A 68 -2.93 4.05 -8.88
CA LEU A 68 -1.85 3.33 -8.21
C LEU A 68 -1.46 4.00 -6.88
N ALA A 69 -1.36 5.33 -6.86
CA ALA A 69 -1.10 6.07 -5.62
C ALA A 69 -2.19 5.83 -4.57
N SER A 70 -3.46 5.84 -4.99
CA SER A 70 -4.60 5.59 -4.10
C SER A 70 -4.61 4.16 -3.57
N LEU A 71 -4.19 3.19 -4.38
CA LEU A 71 -4.02 1.80 -3.92
C LEU A 71 -2.98 1.72 -2.79
N LEU A 72 -1.80 2.32 -2.96
CA LEU A 72 -0.76 2.38 -1.93
C LEU A 72 -1.25 3.07 -0.65
N GLU A 73 -1.87 4.25 -0.77
CA GLU A 73 -2.39 5.01 0.37
C GLU A 73 -3.47 4.25 1.16
N THR A 74 -4.31 3.49 0.45
CA THR A 74 -5.33 2.66 1.09
C THR A 74 -4.68 1.52 1.87
N GLN A 75 -3.66 0.87 1.30
CA GLN A 75 -2.92 -0.18 2.01
C GLN A 75 -2.10 0.37 3.18
N GLU A 76 -1.56 1.58 3.05
CA GLU A 76 -0.88 2.26 4.15
C GLU A 76 -1.84 2.55 5.30
N SER A 77 -3.05 3.02 4.99
CA SER A 77 -4.07 3.31 6.01
C SER A 77 -4.48 2.04 6.76
N ARG A 78 -4.75 0.93 6.04
CA ARG A 78 -5.02 -0.38 6.64
C ARG A 78 -3.89 -0.86 7.54
N TYR A 79 -2.65 -0.80 7.03
CA TYR A 79 -1.48 -1.18 7.81
C TYR A 79 -1.36 -0.39 9.12
N MET A 80 -1.64 0.91 9.08
CA MET A 80 -1.59 1.78 10.26
C MET A 80 -2.71 1.48 11.26
N GLU A 81 -3.90 1.11 10.79
CA GLU A 81 -5.03 0.67 11.61
C GLU A 81 -4.73 -0.68 12.29
N GLU A 82 -4.18 -1.64 11.56
CA GLU A 82 -3.85 -2.99 12.05
C GLU A 82 -2.68 -3.00 13.04
N THR A 83 -1.63 -2.21 12.78
CA THR A 83 -0.41 -2.18 13.60
C THR A 83 -0.45 -1.15 14.73
N GLY A 84 -1.57 -0.48 14.93
CA GLY A 84 -1.80 0.43 16.06
C GLY A 84 -0.83 1.61 16.13
N HIS A 85 -0.32 2.09 14.99
CA HIS A 85 0.71 3.13 14.86
C HIS A 85 2.07 2.83 15.53
N PHE A 86 2.25 1.66 16.14
CA PHE A 86 3.48 1.23 16.83
C PHE A 86 4.09 0.04 16.11
N SER A 87 4.70 0.28 14.94
CA SER A 87 5.46 -0.76 14.27
C SER A 87 6.88 -0.27 13.99
N LEU A 88 7.76 -0.54 14.93
CA LEU A 88 9.20 -0.40 14.74
C LEU A 88 9.73 -1.70 14.12
N ASN A 89 9.81 -1.69 12.80
CA ASN A 89 10.80 -2.39 11.97
C ASN A 89 10.93 -3.92 12.16
N ASN A 90 10.10 -4.67 11.43
CA ASN A 90 10.53 -5.76 10.52
C ASN A 90 9.37 -6.51 9.84
N SER A 91 8.10 -6.31 10.24
CA SER A 91 6.97 -6.94 9.52
C SER A 91 6.47 -6.14 8.32
N ARG A 92 6.82 -4.85 8.18
CA ARG A 92 6.25 -3.99 7.10
C ARG A 92 6.43 -4.58 5.70
N ALA A 93 7.58 -5.21 5.43
CA ALA A 93 7.87 -5.86 4.16
C ALA A 93 7.00 -7.09 3.87
N SER A 94 6.45 -7.75 4.91
CA SER A 94 5.52 -8.87 4.75
C SER A 94 4.06 -8.43 4.63
N HIS A 95 3.74 -7.15 4.84
CA HIS A 95 2.39 -6.62 4.57
C HIS A 95 2.27 -6.14 3.13
N ASN A 96 1.04 -6.12 2.63
CA ASN A 96 0.66 -5.58 1.32
C ASN A 96 1.40 -4.29 0.94
N ILE A 97 1.45 -3.30 1.83
CA ILE A 97 2.09 -2.01 1.54
C ILE A 97 3.61 -2.12 1.32
N GLY A 98 4.30 -2.97 2.08
CA GLY A 98 5.73 -3.22 1.87
C GLY A 98 5.98 -4.00 0.60
N GLN A 99 5.17 -5.01 0.30
CA GLN A 99 5.26 -5.78 -0.94
C GLN A 99 5.00 -4.90 -2.17
N LEU A 100 4.00 -4.03 -2.14
CA LEU A 100 3.72 -3.06 -3.20
C LEU A 100 4.87 -2.05 -3.37
N GLY A 101 5.44 -1.59 -2.26
CA GLY A 101 6.60 -0.70 -2.27
C GLY A 101 7.84 -1.33 -2.91
N ASN A 102 8.07 -2.62 -2.65
CA ASN A 102 9.13 -3.40 -3.27
C ASN A 102 8.85 -3.64 -4.76
N LEU A 103 7.63 -4.04 -5.13
CA LEU A 103 7.21 -4.25 -6.52
C LEU A 103 7.52 -3.05 -7.42
N ILE A 104 7.22 -1.84 -6.93
CA ILE A 104 7.51 -0.60 -7.66
C ILE A 104 9.01 -0.33 -7.75
N ARG A 105 9.76 -0.57 -6.66
CA ARG A 105 11.19 -0.25 -6.58
C ARG A 105 12.06 -1.25 -7.35
N GLU A 106 11.65 -2.50 -7.43
CA GLU A 106 12.39 -3.57 -8.13
C GLU A 106 12.20 -3.52 -9.65
N ASN A 107 11.18 -2.80 -10.13
CA ASN A 107 10.98 -2.55 -11.55
C ASN A 107 11.73 -1.28 -11.99
N ASP A 108 12.98 -1.45 -12.41
CA ASP A 108 13.87 -0.33 -12.79
C ASP A 108 13.25 0.59 -13.87
N GLU A 109 12.61 0.00 -14.90
CA GLU A 109 11.99 0.75 -15.99
C GLU A 109 10.85 1.64 -15.48
N PHE A 110 9.91 1.05 -14.73
CA PHE A 110 8.80 1.81 -14.16
C PHE A 110 9.29 2.85 -13.15
N PHE A 111 10.27 2.48 -12.34
CA PHE A 111 10.82 3.35 -11.32
C PHE A 111 11.49 4.58 -11.92
N GLU A 112 12.30 4.42 -12.98
CA GLU A 112 12.91 5.51 -13.74
C GLU A 112 11.84 6.48 -14.30
N LEU A 113 10.72 5.95 -14.81
CA LEU A 113 9.62 6.76 -15.32
C LEU A 113 9.07 7.72 -14.25
N ILE A 114 8.74 7.21 -13.07
CA ILE A 114 8.06 8.00 -12.03
C ILE A 114 9.02 8.85 -11.18
N SER A 115 10.29 8.44 -11.06
CA SER A 115 11.30 9.10 -10.22
C SER A 115 12.15 10.13 -10.96
N SER A 116 12.28 10.01 -12.29
CA SER A 116 13.02 10.97 -13.11
C SER A 116 12.19 11.46 -14.29
N LYS A 117 11.80 10.58 -15.21
CA LYS A 117 11.32 10.99 -16.54
C LYS A 117 10.09 11.90 -16.48
N PHE A 118 9.06 11.47 -15.76
CA PHE A 118 7.81 12.22 -15.63
C PHE A 118 7.98 13.54 -14.88
N LEU A 119 8.98 13.63 -13.98
CA LEU A 119 9.22 14.81 -13.14
C LEU A 119 10.15 15.83 -13.80
N SER A 120 11.11 15.38 -14.60
CA SER A 120 12.15 16.22 -15.20
C SER A 120 11.80 16.72 -16.61
N GLU A 121 11.19 15.87 -17.44
CA GLU A 121 10.89 16.21 -18.82
C GLU A 121 9.70 17.18 -18.94
N THR A 122 9.88 18.25 -19.72
CA THR A 122 8.87 19.31 -19.90
C THR A 122 7.71 18.91 -20.81
N ARG A 123 7.78 17.75 -21.48
CA ARG A 123 6.73 17.26 -22.37
C ARG A 123 5.52 16.73 -21.62
N TYR A 124 5.70 16.32 -20.37
CA TYR A 124 4.62 15.78 -19.55
C TYR A 124 3.78 16.91 -18.96
N SER A 125 2.48 16.68 -18.94
CA SER A 125 1.55 17.63 -18.33
C SER A 125 1.77 17.74 -16.83
N ILE A 126 1.35 18.87 -16.27
CA ILE A 126 1.40 19.12 -14.83
C ILE A 126 0.59 18.08 -14.04
N SER A 127 -0.54 17.62 -14.58
CA SER A 127 -1.32 16.53 -13.98
C SER A 127 -0.52 15.23 -13.89
N VAL A 128 0.32 14.91 -14.88
CA VAL A 128 1.19 13.73 -14.86
C VAL A 128 2.31 13.92 -13.85
N GLN A 129 2.97 15.08 -13.84
CA GLN A 129 4.01 15.42 -12.86
C GLN A 129 3.50 15.32 -11.42
N ALA A 130 2.34 15.92 -11.15
CA ALA A 130 1.69 15.87 -9.84
C ALA A 130 1.30 14.43 -9.44
N ALA A 131 0.75 13.65 -10.38
CA ALA A 131 0.38 12.26 -10.10
C ALA A 131 1.61 11.37 -9.86
N ALA A 132 2.71 11.59 -10.58
CA ALA A 132 3.98 10.90 -10.37
C ALA A 132 4.61 11.28 -9.02
N ALA A 133 4.63 12.57 -8.66
CA ALA A 133 5.12 13.03 -7.36
C ALA A 133 4.32 12.40 -6.21
N ARG A 134 2.98 12.44 -6.27
CA ARG A 134 2.11 11.79 -5.28
C ARG A 134 2.44 10.30 -5.14
N LEU A 135 2.50 9.57 -6.26
CA LEU A 135 2.79 8.14 -6.27
C LEU A 135 4.13 7.83 -5.58
N LEU A 136 5.16 8.61 -5.91
CA LEU A 136 6.50 8.48 -5.38
C LEU A 136 6.57 8.76 -3.88
N PHE A 137 5.85 9.78 -3.39
CA PHE A 137 5.70 10.04 -1.97
C PHE A 137 5.00 8.89 -1.25
N SER A 138 3.94 8.32 -1.83
CA SER A 138 3.25 7.15 -1.27
C SER A 138 4.19 5.93 -1.17
N CYS A 139 5.10 5.75 -2.13
CA CYS A 139 6.12 4.69 -2.08
C CYS A 139 7.19 4.97 -1.02
N SER A 140 7.58 6.22 -0.81
CA SER A 140 8.69 6.58 0.10
C SER A 140 8.45 6.13 1.55
N LEU A 141 7.19 6.07 1.98
CA LEU A 141 6.79 5.59 3.31
C LEU A 141 7.10 4.09 3.50
N THR A 142 7.30 3.34 2.41
CA THR A 142 7.54 1.89 2.45
C THR A 142 9.03 1.54 2.53
N TRP A 143 9.91 2.50 2.21
CA TRP A 143 11.32 2.21 2.00
C TRP A 143 12.16 2.42 3.26
N MET A 144 13.03 1.45 3.55
CA MET A 144 13.99 1.56 4.65
C MET A 144 15.04 2.66 4.42
N TYR A 145 15.39 2.89 3.16
CA TYR A 145 16.31 3.96 2.74
C TYR A 145 15.60 4.93 1.79
N PRO A 146 15.62 6.25 2.09
CA PRO A 146 15.07 7.26 1.21
C PRO A 146 15.71 7.20 -0.18
N HIS A 147 14.91 7.47 -1.21
CA HIS A 147 15.42 7.56 -2.56
C HIS A 147 16.18 8.87 -2.75
N VAL A 148 17.31 8.79 -3.47
CA VAL A 148 18.14 9.95 -3.84
C VAL A 148 17.74 10.38 -5.24
N PHE A 149 17.08 11.55 -5.32
CA PHE A 149 16.66 12.13 -6.58
C PHE A 149 17.83 12.69 -7.38
N GLU A 150 17.69 12.66 -8.72
CA GLU A 150 18.59 13.37 -9.62
C GLU A 150 18.49 14.89 -9.40
N GLU A 151 19.61 15.61 -9.62
CA GLU A 151 19.67 17.06 -9.43
C GLU A 151 18.59 17.80 -10.24
N THR A 152 18.33 17.35 -11.47
CA THR A 152 17.31 17.92 -12.36
C THR A 152 15.91 17.83 -11.77
N VAL A 153 15.58 16.72 -11.10
CA VAL A 153 14.30 16.52 -10.41
C VAL A 153 14.22 17.41 -9.18
N LEU A 154 15.31 17.50 -8.40
CA LEU A 154 15.40 18.39 -7.23
C LEU A 154 15.23 19.86 -7.61
N GLU A 155 15.85 20.30 -8.71
CA GLU A 155 15.70 21.65 -9.24
C GLU A 155 14.25 21.96 -9.64
N LYS A 156 13.56 20.99 -10.27
CA LYS A 156 12.13 21.12 -10.64
C LYS A 156 11.23 21.23 -9.42
N ILE A 157 11.40 20.34 -8.45
CA ILE A 157 10.64 20.37 -7.19
C ILE A 157 10.89 21.69 -6.47
N LYS A 158 12.14 22.13 -6.38
CA LYS A 158 12.49 23.44 -5.80
C LYS A 158 11.81 24.58 -6.57
N GLY A 159 11.78 24.54 -7.89
CA GLY A 159 11.06 25.51 -8.71
C GLY A 159 9.57 25.56 -8.38
N TRP A 160 8.91 24.40 -8.29
CA TRP A 160 7.49 24.30 -7.93
C TRP A 160 7.19 24.87 -6.55
N VAL A 161 8.10 24.67 -5.58
CA VAL A 161 7.96 25.20 -4.22
C VAL A 161 8.26 26.71 -4.16
N MET A 162 9.30 27.17 -4.85
CA MET A 162 9.84 28.53 -4.71
C MET A 162 9.19 29.59 -5.60
N ASP A 163 8.49 29.23 -6.69
CA ASP A 163 7.95 30.19 -7.69
C ASP A 163 6.93 31.22 -7.14
N ASP A 164 6.48 31.04 -5.90
CA ASP A 164 5.66 32.03 -5.18
C ASP A 164 6.47 33.07 -4.40
N THR A 165 7.74 32.80 -4.08
CA THR A 165 8.59 33.74 -3.33
C THR A 165 8.88 35.00 -4.15
N THR A 166 8.90 34.88 -5.47
CA THR A 166 9.14 35.98 -6.41
C THR A 166 7.86 36.66 -6.89
N ARG A 167 6.68 36.03 -6.79
CA ARG A 167 5.40 36.63 -7.22
C ARG A 167 4.61 37.30 -6.10
N PHE A 168 4.86 36.98 -4.83
CA PHE A 168 4.18 37.64 -3.70
C PHE A 168 4.84 38.94 -3.23
N SER A 169 5.92 39.42 -3.87
CA SER A 169 6.60 40.67 -3.49
C SER A 169 6.10 41.93 -4.21
N GLY A 170 5.06 41.87 -5.03
CA GLY A 170 4.53 43.06 -5.69
C GLY A 170 3.12 42.87 -6.23
N GLU A 171 2.23 43.76 -5.82
CA GLU A 171 0.88 43.99 -6.36
C GLU A 171 -0.29 43.21 -5.71
N ASP A 172 -0.80 43.87 -4.67
CA ASP A 172 -2.21 44.18 -4.46
C ASP A 172 -3.18 43.15 -3.82
N ASN A 173 -3.40 43.44 -2.54
CA ASN A 173 -4.62 43.22 -1.79
C ASN A 173 -5.86 43.66 -2.60
N ASN A 174 -6.55 42.72 -3.26
CA ASN A 174 -7.96 42.93 -3.61
C ASN A 174 -8.80 41.69 -3.30
N TRP A 175 -9.07 41.51 -2.01
CA TRP A 175 -10.03 40.55 -1.48
C TRP A 175 -11.46 41.03 -1.77
N LYS A 176 -11.90 40.96 -3.03
CA LYS A 176 -13.31 41.14 -3.39
C LYS A 176 -13.73 40.13 -4.44
N HIS A 177 -14.51 39.16 -3.96
CA HIS A 177 -15.51 38.37 -4.67
C HIS A 177 -15.16 37.86 -6.07
N GLU A 178 -14.88 36.56 -6.19
CA GLU A 178 -15.62 35.70 -7.13
C GLU A 178 -15.73 34.28 -6.56
N LEU A 179 -16.94 33.95 -6.07
CA LEU A 179 -17.43 32.57 -5.98
C LEU A 179 -17.64 32.06 -7.41
N GLY A 180 -16.55 31.74 -8.09
CA GLY A 180 -16.53 31.11 -9.40
C GLY A 180 -15.48 30.03 -9.34
N ARG A 181 -15.86 28.79 -9.67
CA ARG A 181 -15.00 27.59 -9.74
C ARG A 181 -13.63 27.94 -10.32
N LYS A 182 -12.68 28.30 -9.46
CA LYS A 182 -11.32 28.64 -9.85
C LYS A 182 -10.68 27.31 -10.20
N LYS A 183 -10.33 27.12 -11.48
CA LYS A 183 -9.43 26.03 -11.85
C LYS A 183 -8.13 26.34 -11.09
N SER A 184 -7.72 25.43 -10.22
CA SER A 184 -6.44 25.49 -9.53
C SER A 184 -5.36 25.69 -10.59
N SER A 185 -4.49 26.67 -10.36
CA SER A 185 -3.39 26.94 -11.29
C SER A 185 -2.43 25.74 -11.28
N ASP A 186 -1.70 25.54 -12.38
CA ASP A 186 -0.73 24.45 -12.50
C ASP A 186 0.27 24.42 -11.33
N SER A 187 0.72 25.60 -10.87
CA SER A 187 1.59 25.74 -9.70
C SER A 187 0.89 25.35 -8.38
N GLU A 188 -0.39 25.66 -8.26
CA GLU A 188 -1.22 25.33 -7.09
C GLU A 188 -1.45 23.81 -6.98
N MET A 189 -1.63 23.13 -8.12
CA MET A 189 -1.75 21.67 -8.15
C MET A 189 -0.46 20.98 -7.70
N LEU A 190 0.70 21.42 -8.19
CA LEU A 190 1.99 20.83 -7.81
C LEU A 190 2.32 21.06 -6.34
N ARG A 191 1.95 22.21 -5.77
CA ARG A 191 2.15 22.48 -4.33
C ARG A 191 1.35 21.57 -3.41
N THR A 192 0.22 21.05 -3.86
CA THR A 192 -0.66 20.23 -3.01
C THR A 192 0.00 18.88 -2.65
N TYR A 193 1.01 18.47 -3.41
CA TYR A 193 1.73 17.22 -3.25
C TYR A 193 3.15 17.47 -2.74
#